data_AF-A0A2H0ASY5-F1
#
_entry.id   AF-A0A2H0ASY5-F1
#
_cell.length_a   1.000
_cell.length_b   1.000
_cell.length_c   1.000
_cell.angle_alpha   90.00
_cell.angle_beta   90.00
_cell.angle_gamma   90.00
#
_symmetry.space_group_name_H-M   'P 1'
#
loop_
_entity.id
_entity.type
_entity.pdbx_description
1 polymer ?
#
loop_
_entity_poly.entity_id
_entity_poly.type
_entity_poly.pdbx_seq_one_letter_code
_entity_poly.pdbx_strand_id
1 'polypeptide(L)' 'MDVLWDMAEKARINVFGTSAAFITACMNSGLEPGKKYKLTNLKTIGSTGSPLSPEGFRWVYEKVKDDLL' A
#
# COMPACT_ATOMS: atom_id res chain seq x y z
N MET A 1 -5.07 -12.06 -0.04
CA MET A 1 -3.98 -11.26 -0.66
C MET A 1 -3.74 -9.94 0.08
N ASP A 2 -4.19 -9.86 1.34
CA ASP A 2 -4.24 -8.64 2.15
C ASP A 2 -3.53 -8.80 3.51
N VAL A 3 -2.89 -9.95 3.76
CA VAL A 3 -2.14 -10.26 4.99
C VAL A 3 -1.05 -9.21 5.27
N LEU A 4 -0.40 -8.67 4.24
CA LEU A 4 0.60 -7.62 4.42
C LEU A 4 0.00 -6.30 4.92
N TRP A 5 -1.24 -5.98 4.55
CA TRP A 5 -1.95 -4.79 5.05
C TRP A 5 -2.41 -4.98 6.49
N ASP A 6 -2.90 -6.17 6.84
CA ASP A 6 -3.19 -6.56 8.23
C ASP A 6 -1.94 -6.49 9.11
N MET A 7 -0.80 -6.97 8.60
CA MET A 7 0.49 -6.83 9.28
C MET A 7 0.89 -5.37 9.45
N ALA A 8 0.71 -4.53 8.42
CA ALA A 8 1.05 -3.12 8.50
C ALA A 8 0.29 -2.39 9.62
N GLU A 9 -1.00 -2.70 9.81
CA GLU A 9 -1.80 -2.19 10.92
C GLU A 9 -1.30 -2.74 12.26
N LYS A 10 -1.26 -4.07 12.41
CA LYS A 10 -0.95 -4.73 13.70
C LYS A 10 0.45 -4.41 14.21
N ALA A 11 1.43 -4.42 13.31
CA ALA A 11 2.82 -4.10 13.62
C ALA A 11 3.11 -2.60 13.61
N ARG A 12 2.10 -1.75 13.37
CA ARG A 12 2.24 -0.28 13.46
C ARG A 12 3.35 0.26 12.55
N ILE A 13 3.48 -0.30 11.35
CA ILE A 13 4.58 -0.02 10.44
C ILE A 13 4.61 1.46 10.03
N ASN A 14 5.79 2.07 10.08
CA ASN A 14 6.02 3.42 9.57
C ASN A 14 6.47 3.46 8.11
N VAL A 15 7.34 2.52 7.71
CA VAL A 15 7.87 2.41 6.35
C VAL A 15 7.55 1.02 5.81
N PHE A 16 6.74 0.95 4.77
CA PHE A 16 6.29 -0.30 4.17
C PHE A 16 6.98 -0.51 2.82
N GLY A 17 7.98 -1.40 2.80
CA GLY A 17 8.67 -1.80 1.58
C GLY A 17 8.01 -3.02 0.93
N THR A 18 7.70 -2.92 -0.37
CA THR A 18 7.08 -4.00 -1.14
C THR A 18 7.51 -3.97 -2.61
N SER A 19 6.87 -4.73 -3.49
CA SER A 19 7.11 -4.76 -4.93
C SER A 19 6.00 -4.06 -5.71
N ALA A 20 6.33 -3.55 -6.91
CA ALA A 20 5.33 -2.98 -7.81
C ALA A 20 4.27 -4.03 -8.19
N ALA A 21 4.68 -5.29 -8.39
CA ALA A 21 3.78 -6.39 -8.66
C ALA A 21 2.74 -6.62 -7.55
N PHE A 22 3.13 -6.47 -6.28
CA PHE A 22 2.18 -6.57 -5.17
C PHE A 22 1.14 -5.44 -5.20
N ILE A 23 1.58 -4.20 -5.45
CA ILE A 23 0.67 -3.05 -5.57
C ILE A 23 -0.30 -3.25 -6.73
N THR A 24 0.21 -3.64 -7.90
CA THR A 24 -0.62 -3.94 -9.08
C THR A 24 -1.60 -5.07 -8.82
N ALA A 25 -1.19 -6.14 -8.13
CA ALA A 25 -2.08 -7.24 -7.78
C ALA A 25 -3.21 -6.79 -6.83
N CYS A 26 -2.89 -5.94 -5.83
CA CYS A 26 -3.90 -5.37 -4.93
C CYS A 26 -4.90 -4.49 -5.70
N MET A 27 -4.39 -3.63 -6.57
CA MET A 27 -5.20 -2.76 -7.43
C MET A 27 -6.14 -3.56 -8.33
N ASN A 28 -5.61 -4.54 -9.06
CA ASN A 28 -6.39 -5.37 -9.98
C ASN A 28 -7.44 -6.23 -9.26
N SER A 29 -7.23 -6.51 -7.97
CA SER A 29 -8.19 -7.24 -7.14
C SER A 29 -9.22 -6.34 -6.46
N GLY A 30 -9.22 -5.03 -6.76
CA GLY A 30 -10.16 -4.07 -6.19
C GLY A 30 -10.01 -3.86 -4.69
N LEU A 31 -8.83 -4.12 -4.12
CA LEU A 31 -8.61 -3.90 -2.69
C LEU A 31 -8.64 -2.40 -2.37
N GLU A 32 -9.22 -2.07 -1.22
CA GLU A 32 -9.21 -0.72 -0.65
C GLU A 32 -8.66 -0.76 0.79
N PRO A 33 -7.33 -0.94 0.96
CA PRO A 33 -6.73 -1.13 2.29
C PRO A 33 -7.05 0.00 3.28
N GLY A 34 -7.09 1.26 2.81
CA GLY A 34 -7.40 2.42 3.65
C GLY A 34 -8.83 2.42 4.23
N LYS A 35 -9.76 1.66 3.63
CA LYS A 35 -11.11 1.46 4.21
C LYS A 35 -11.19 0.27 5.16
N LYS A 36 -10.28 -0.71 5.02
CA LYS A 36 -10.30 -1.96 5.79
C LYS A 36 -9.39 -1.94 7.01
N TYR A 37 -8.26 -1.22 6.96
CA TYR A 37 -7.21 -1.24 7.96
C TYR A 37 -6.88 0.18 8.47
N LYS A 38 -6.51 0.31 9.74
CA LYS A 38 -6.05 1.57 10.35
C LYS A 38 -4.56 1.77 10.13
N LEU A 39 -4.21 2.34 8.97
CA LEU A 39 -2.83 2.62 8.57
C LEU A 39 -2.28 3.96 9.12
N THR A 40 -2.69 4.37 10.32
CA THR A 40 -2.38 5.70 10.88
C THR A 40 -0.88 5.96 11.05
N ASN A 41 -0.11 4.91 11.31
CA ASN A 41 1.34 5.00 11.52
C ASN A 41 2.15 4.97 10.22
N LEU A 42 1.53 4.54 9.12
CA LEU A 42 2.18 4.41 7.84
C LEU A 42 2.50 5.80 7.27
N LYS A 43 3.78 6.03 6.99
CA LYS A 43 4.30 7.31 6.48
C LYS A 43 4.81 7.20 5.06
N THR A 44 5.42 6.07 4.71
CA THR A 44 6.05 5.91 3.40
C THR A 44 5.84 4.49 2.89
N ILE A 45 5.57 4.37 1.60
CA ILE A 45 5.54 3.10 0.88
C ILE A 45 6.67 3.12 -0.15
N GLY A 46 7.58 2.16 -0.03
CA GLY A 46 8.64 1.95 -1.01
C GLY A 46 8.29 0.77 -1.92
N SER A 47 8.50 0.93 -3.23
CA SER A 47 8.42 -0.16 -4.20
C SER A 47 9.81 -0.46 -4.75
N THR A 48 10.21 -1.73 -4.73
CA THR A 48 11.47 -2.21 -5.30
C THR A 48 11.26 -3.30 -6.35
N GLY A 49 12.26 -3.52 -7.21
CA GLY A 49 12.18 -4.37 -8.40
C GLY A 49 11.91 -3.55 -9.65
N SER A 50 10.75 -3.72 -10.27
CA SER A 50 10.33 -2.91 -11.42
C SER A 50 9.80 -1.53 -10.98
N PRO A 51 9.87 -0.50 -11.86
CA PRO A 51 9.21 0.77 -11.62
C PRO A 51 7.71 0.58 -11.38
N LEU A 52 7.15 1.31 -10.43
CA LEU A 52 5.71 1.37 -10.21
C LEU A 52 5.06 2.24 -11.28
N SER A 53 3.94 1.78 -11.86
CA SER A 53 3.23 2.55 -12.89
C SER A 53 2.55 3.80 -12.31
N PRO A 54 2.25 4.83 -13.13
CA PRO A 54 1.52 6.01 -12.68
C PRO A 54 0.15 5.69 -12.05
N GLU A 55 -0.55 4.67 -12.57
CA GLU A 55 -1.83 4.20 -12.05
C GLU A 55 -1.64 3.53 -10.69
N GLY A 56 -0.58 2.73 -10.53
CA GLY A 56 -0.23 2.13 -9.24
C GLY A 56 0.11 3.19 -8.18
N PHE A 57 0.85 4.23 -8.56
CA PHE A 57 1.09 5.39 -7.69
C PHE A 57 -0.22 6.05 -7.25
N ARG A 58 -1.11 6.35 -8.20
CA ARG A 58 -2.41 6.96 -7.90
C ARG A 58 -3.26 6.07 -6.98
N TRP A 59 -3.32 4.77 -7.26
CA TRP A 59 -4.05 3.80 -6.45
C TRP A 59 -3.53 3.78 -5.01
N VAL A 60 -2.22 3.89 -4.79
CA VAL A 60 -1.65 3.97 -3.43
C VAL A 60 -2.24 5.16 -2.67
N TYR A 61 -2.22 6.36 -3.26
CA TYR A 61 -2.76 7.55 -2.59
C TYR A 61 -4.28 7.50 -2.41
N GLU A 62 -5.01 7.00 -3.39
CA GLU A 62 -6.49 6.98 -3.35
C GLU A 62 -7.07 5.85 -2.49
N LYS A 63 -6.42 4.67 -2.46
CA LYS A 63 -6.99 3.44 -1.88
C LYS A 63 -6.26 2.96 -0.64
N VAL A 64 -5.01 3.40 -0.42
CA VAL A 64 -4.23 3.04 0.76
C VAL A 64 -4.20 4.19 1.76
N LYS A 65 -3.64 5.35 1.39
CA LYS A 65 -3.51 6.53 2.26
C LYS A 65 -3.09 7.77 1.45
N ASP A 66 -3.79 8.88 1.62
CA ASP A 66 -3.64 10.10 0.81
C ASP A 66 -2.53 11.06 1.30
N ASP A 67 -2.13 10.97 2.56
CA ASP A 67 -1.10 11.81 3.20
C ASP A 67 0.22 11.03 3.43
N LEU A 68 0.68 10.26 2.43
CA LEU A 68 2.01 9.64 2.44
C LEU A 68 3.10 10.68 2.08
N LEU A 69 4.27 10.54 2.69
CA LEU A 69 5.47 11.34 2.42
C LEU A 69 6.10 11.01 1.06
#